data_AF-A0AAN8CKW0-F1
#
_entry.id   AF-A0AAN8CKW0-F1
#
_cell.length_a   1.000
_cell.length_b   1.000
_cell.length_c   1.000
_cell.angle_alpha   90.00
_cell.angle_beta   90.00
_cell.angle_gamma   90.00
#
_symmetry.space_group_name_H-M   'P 1'
#
loop_
_entity.id
_entity.type
_entity.pdbx_description
1 polymer ?
#
loop_
_entity_poly.entity_id
_entity_poly.type
_entity_poly.pdbx_seq_one_letter_code
_entity_poly.pdbx_strand_id
1 'polypeptide(L)'
;MEHHTPPLLLMLLLSTASSSFQPALVIEMAKILSENYCFPENLFGMQEAIQQAINRGEIQQISDRKTLASVLTNRVQGALNDPRLTVSYEPNTVPVMPQMLPSLPTEQLIRLVRNSVKLDILDNNVGYLRMDRIFGEETAAKLGSLLRDDIWDKVANTSSLILDLRYSTAGDMSGVSFIISYFSDPEPLIHVETVYDRQSNITKELWTMPSIKGERYGKKKDLIVLTSKRTMGAAEAVAYALKNLKRAITVGERSAGGSVKVEKIRIPQSAFYITVPVARSVSPITGHSWEVSGVPPTINANAKEAVAKAKSLLAVRGAIPNVVQSIADIIERFYAFTDRVPALLEHLKTTDFSTVVSEEDLVVTLNQDLQTLSEDPRLIIKYMPDNADTVEEGDPALDDVPEDYESLEALVDSTIKVEILTNNTGYLRVDKFFKLSDGTKLETIVAKKCGSPSKILKTWLLICAITLVDHLPLSL
;
A
#
# COMPACT_ATOMS: atom_id res chain seq x y z
N MET A 1 -14.99 -39.28 -16.03
CA MET A 1 -14.09 -38.18 -16.44
C MET A 1 -12.84 -38.31 -15.60
N GLU A 2 -11.73 -38.50 -16.29
CA GLU A 2 -10.45 -38.94 -15.75
C GLU A 2 -9.89 -37.95 -14.72
N HIS A 3 -9.53 -38.45 -13.54
CA HIS A 3 -8.70 -37.71 -12.61
C HIS A 3 -7.29 -37.66 -13.18
N HIS A 4 -6.94 -36.53 -13.79
CA HIS A 4 -5.56 -36.16 -14.05
C HIS A 4 -4.79 -36.13 -12.73
N THR A 5 -4.01 -37.18 -12.48
CA THR A 5 -2.87 -37.13 -11.56
C THR A 5 -1.85 -36.16 -12.17
N PRO A 6 -1.40 -35.12 -11.46
CA PRO A 6 -0.47 -34.17 -12.05
C PRO A 6 0.90 -34.85 -12.29
N PRO A 7 1.59 -34.55 -13.41
CA PRO A 7 2.80 -35.26 -13.86
C PRO A 7 4.09 -34.81 -13.14
N LEU A 8 3.99 -34.29 -11.91
CA LEU A 8 5.13 -33.73 -11.17
C LEU A 8 5.95 -34.80 -10.41
N LEU A 9 5.40 -36.00 -10.23
CA LEU A 9 6.04 -37.08 -9.46
C LEU A 9 7.08 -37.89 -10.27
N LEU A 10 7.11 -37.75 -11.60
CA LEU A 10 7.94 -38.56 -12.49
C LEU A 10 9.36 -38.00 -12.71
N MET A 11 9.63 -36.75 -12.30
CA MET A 11 10.96 -36.14 -12.39
C MET A 11 11.92 -36.60 -11.28
N LEU A 12 11.47 -37.51 -10.42
CA LEU A 12 12.21 -37.81 -9.22
C LEU A 12 13.48 -38.64 -9.49
N LEU A 13 13.53 -39.51 -10.51
CA LEU A 13 14.55 -40.56 -10.56
C LEU A 13 14.84 -41.09 -11.98
N LEU A 14 15.88 -40.57 -12.65
CA LEU A 14 16.50 -41.22 -13.82
C LEU A 14 18.02 -41.25 -13.65
N SER A 15 18.58 -42.46 -13.45
CA SER A 15 19.79 -43.02 -14.08
C SER A 15 20.48 -44.08 -13.20
N THR A 16 21.14 -45.04 -13.84
CA THR A 16 21.41 -46.42 -13.40
C THR A 16 22.67 -46.69 -12.53
N ALA A 17 22.48 -47.61 -11.56
CA ALA A 17 23.35 -48.69 -11.03
C ALA A 17 24.39 -48.49 -9.87
N SER A 18 24.02 -49.10 -8.72
CA SER A 18 24.77 -50.00 -7.79
C SER A 18 25.39 -49.54 -6.43
N SER A 19 24.77 -50.10 -5.35
CA SER A 19 25.26 -50.57 -4.01
C SER A 19 25.50 -49.66 -2.78
N SER A 20 24.69 -49.91 -1.70
CA SER A 20 24.58 -49.39 -0.29
C SER A 20 23.34 -48.50 0.09
N PHE A 21 22.25 -49.15 0.51
CA PHE A 21 20.87 -48.64 0.62
C PHE A 21 20.61 -47.87 1.97
N GLN A 22 19.94 -46.70 1.97
CA GLN A 22 19.29 -46.15 3.20
C GLN A 22 17.78 -45.81 3.05
N PRO A 23 16.92 -46.75 2.61
CA PRO A 23 15.48 -46.53 2.58
C PRO A 23 14.92 -46.25 3.95
N ALA A 24 15.50 -46.85 5.01
CA ALA A 24 15.11 -46.57 6.38
C ALA A 24 15.17 -45.07 6.68
N LEU A 25 16.20 -44.36 6.20
CA LEU A 25 16.32 -42.91 6.37
C LEU A 25 15.16 -42.17 5.67
N VAL A 26 14.86 -42.53 4.42
CA VAL A 26 13.83 -41.87 3.61
C VAL A 26 12.42 -42.18 4.15
N ILE A 27 12.18 -43.41 4.60
CA ILE A 27 10.93 -43.84 5.23
C ILE A 27 10.71 -43.08 6.54
N GLU A 28 11.72 -43.00 7.41
CA GLU A 28 11.62 -42.24 8.66
C GLU A 28 11.42 -40.74 8.39
N MET A 29 12.08 -40.18 7.39
CA MET A 29 11.86 -38.81 6.96
C MET A 29 10.41 -38.57 6.49
N ALA A 30 9.86 -39.50 5.70
CA ALA A 30 8.47 -39.44 5.23
C ALA A 30 7.49 -39.49 6.41
N LYS A 31 7.75 -40.35 7.39
CA LYS A 31 6.95 -40.44 8.61
C LYS A 31 6.99 -39.12 9.40
N ILE A 32 8.17 -38.54 9.60
CA ILE A 32 8.32 -37.25 10.27
C ILE A 32 7.51 -36.17 9.54
N LEU A 33 7.57 -36.10 8.21
CA LEU A 33 6.78 -35.16 7.41
C LEU A 33 5.28 -35.40 7.58
N SER A 34 4.81 -36.65 7.47
CA SER A 34 3.41 -37.01 7.67
C SER A 34 2.87 -36.58 9.03
N GLU A 35 3.69 -36.66 10.08
CA GLU A 35 3.31 -36.34 11.46
C GLU A 35 3.42 -34.84 11.79
N ASN A 36 4.33 -34.10 11.13
CA ASN A 36 4.73 -32.76 11.58
C ASN A 36 4.54 -31.64 10.55
N TYR A 37 4.41 -31.92 9.25
CA TYR A 37 4.29 -30.87 8.25
C TYR A 37 2.93 -30.16 8.30
N CYS A 38 2.95 -28.83 8.33
CA CYS A 38 1.75 -28.00 8.51
C CYS A 38 0.79 -27.96 7.30
N PHE A 39 1.12 -28.61 6.18
CA PHE A 39 0.22 -28.82 5.02
C PHE A 39 0.03 -30.33 4.79
N PRO A 40 -0.67 -31.05 5.68
CA PRO A 40 -0.88 -32.49 5.52
C PRO A 40 -1.60 -32.86 4.21
N GLU A 41 -2.44 -31.97 3.69
CA GLU A 41 -3.11 -32.11 2.40
C GLU A 41 -2.14 -32.25 1.21
N ASN A 42 -0.93 -31.67 1.32
CA ASN A 42 0.09 -31.75 0.28
C ASN A 42 0.88 -33.07 0.32
N LEU A 43 0.62 -33.94 1.31
CA LEU A 43 1.34 -35.21 1.49
C LEU A 43 0.57 -36.43 0.96
N PHE A 44 -0.58 -36.24 0.31
CA PHE A 44 -1.37 -37.34 -0.22
C PHE A 44 -0.57 -38.15 -1.26
N GLY A 45 -0.53 -39.48 -1.09
CA GLY A 45 0.21 -40.37 -1.99
C GLY A 45 1.74 -40.39 -1.78
N MET A 46 2.28 -39.61 -0.84
CA MET A 46 3.72 -39.50 -0.61
C MET A 46 4.33 -40.85 -0.18
N GLN A 47 3.69 -41.57 0.74
CA GLN A 47 4.24 -42.83 1.25
C GLN A 47 4.25 -43.91 0.17
N GLU A 48 3.18 -44.01 -0.62
CA GLU A 48 3.06 -44.94 -1.74
C GLU A 48 4.13 -44.64 -2.80
N ALA A 49 4.33 -43.37 -3.12
CA ALA A 49 5.33 -42.93 -4.09
C ALA A 49 6.76 -43.27 -3.62
N ILE A 50 7.07 -43.01 -2.35
CA ILE A 50 8.36 -43.35 -1.75
C ILE A 50 8.56 -44.87 -1.77
N GLN A 51 7.54 -45.65 -1.43
CA GLN A 51 7.63 -47.11 -1.45
C GLN A 51 7.83 -47.66 -2.87
N GLN A 52 7.14 -47.11 -3.87
CA GLN A 52 7.34 -47.47 -5.28
C GLN A 52 8.76 -47.14 -5.76
N ALA A 53 9.26 -45.95 -5.43
CA ALA A 53 10.63 -45.54 -5.76
C ALA A 53 11.69 -46.47 -5.13
N ILE A 54 11.47 -46.90 -3.88
CA ILE A 54 12.32 -47.89 -3.19
C ILE A 54 12.27 -49.23 -3.94
N ASN A 55 11.07 -49.72 -4.27
CA ASN A 55 10.87 -51.01 -4.94
C ASN A 55 11.46 -51.05 -6.36
N ARG A 56 11.47 -49.91 -7.06
CA ARG A 56 12.05 -49.78 -8.41
C ARG A 56 13.57 -49.55 -8.39
N GLY A 57 14.19 -49.46 -7.21
CA GLY A 57 15.63 -49.24 -7.08
C GLY A 57 16.07 -47.86 -7.59
N GLU A 58 15.14 -46.91 -7.66
CA GLU A 58 15.31 -45.62 -8.33
C GLU A 58 16.08 -44.60 -7.45
N ILE A 59 16.28 -44.89 -6.16
CA ILE A 59 17.03 -44.04 -5.23
C ILE A 59 18.55 -44.23 -5.40
N GLN A 60 19.21 -43.21 -5.95
CA GLN A 60 20.66 -43.19 -6.13
C GLN A 60 21.44 -43.28 -4.82
N GLN A 61 22.58 -43.96 -4.91
CA GLN A 61 23.64 -43.98 -3.91
C GLN A 61 24.27 -42.60 -3.79
N ILE A 62 24.33 -42.07 -2.56
CA ILE A 62 25.17 -40.91 -2.27
C ILE A 62 25.98 -41.25 -1.03
N SER A 63 27.25 -41.58 -1.22
CA SER A 63 28.16 -41.97 -0.14
C SER A 63 28.49 -40.79 0.78
N ASP A 64 28.61 -39.59 0.20
CA ASP A 64 28.83 -38.38 0.98
C ASP A 64 27.54 -37.92 1.67
N ARG A 65 27.57 -37.91 3.00
CA ARG A 65 26.38 -37.63 3.83
C ARG A 65 25.87 -36.20 3.69
N LYS A 66 26.77 -35.23 3.45
CA LYS A 66 26.40 -33.83 3.23
C LYS A 66 25.72 -33.64 1.87
N THR A 67 26.25 -34.28 0.83
CA THR A 67 25.65 -34.32 -0.50
C THR A 67 24.28 -34.99 -0.44
N LEU A 68 24.13 -36.08 0.31
CA LEU A 68 22.82 -36.73 0.51
C LEU A 68 21.81 -35.77 1.15
N ALA A 69 22.21 -35.03 2.20
CA ALA A 69 21.35 -34.03 2.83
C ALA A 69 20.92 -32.92 1.84
N SER A 70 21.84 -32.42 1.02
CA SER A 70 21.53 -31.42 -0.01
C SER A 70 20.59 -31.95 -1.09
N VAL A 71 20.79 -33.17 -1.56
CA VAL A 71 19.91 -33.81 -2.55
C VAL A 71 18.52 -34.05 -1.96
N LEU A 72 18.41 -34.54 -0.72
CA LEU A 72 17.13 -34.72 -0.05
C LEU A 72 16.41 -33.37 0.16
N THR A 73 17.15 -32.31 0.49
CA THR A 73 16.62 -30.94 0.59
C THR A 73 16.03 -30.48 -0.73
N ASN A 74 16.80 -30.51 -1.82
CA ASN A 74 16.32 -30.05 -3.13
C ASN A 74 15.10 -30.85 -3.60
N ARG A 75 15.06 -32.16 -3.30
CA ARG A 75 13.93 -33.02 -3.64
C ARG A 75 12.67 -32.66 -2.87
N VAL A 76 12.75 -32.54 -1.55
CA VAL A 76 11.58 -32.22 -0.73
C VAL A 76 11.06 -30.82 -1.00
N GLN A 77 11.97 -29.84 -1.19
CA GLN A 77 11.61 -28.48 -1.58
C GLN A 77 10.97 -28.44 -2.97
N GLY A 78 11.52 -29.15 -3.95
CA GLY A 78 10.95 -29.20 -5.30
C GLY A 78 9.59 -29.90 -5.35
N ALA A 79 9.38 -30.94 -4.54
CA ALA A 79 8.13 -31.69 -4.50
C ALA A 79 6.99 -30.93 -3.79
N LEU A 80 7.30 -30.24 -2.68
CA LEU A 80 6.31 -29.56 -1.85
C LEU A 80 6.27 -28.04 -2.07
N ASN A 81 7.17 -27.51 -2.90
CA ASN A 81 7.35 -26.08 -3.16
C ASN A 81 7.49 -25.25 -1.86
N ASP A 82 8.18 -25.79 -0.86
CA ASP A 82 8.33 -25.17 0.46
C ASP A 82 9.82 -25.05 0.82
N PRO A 83 10.41 -23.84 0.72
CA PRO A 83 11.84 -23.64 0.93
C PRO A 83 12.26 -23.80 2.41
N ARG A 84 11.30 -23.92 3.33
CA ARG A 84 11.59 -24.12 4.77
C ARG A 84 11.96 -25.56 5.09
N LEU A 85 11.61 -26.50 4.21
CA LEU A 85 11.97 -27.90 4.35
C LEU A 85 13.44 -28.09 4.01
N THR A 86 14.26 -28.41 5.00
CA THR A 86 15.71 -28.62 4.81
C THR A 86 16.17 -29.87 5.52
N VAL A 87 17.02 -30.65 4.88
CA VAL A 87 17.69 -31.81 5.47
C VAL A 87 19.16 -31.46 5.72
N SER A 88 19.66 -31.83 6.90
CA SER A 88 21.04 -31.56 7.32
C SER A 88 21.69 -32.82 7.89
N TYR A 89 23.01 -32.93 7.75
CA TYR A 89 23.81 -34.00 8.35
C TYR A 89 24.75 -33.42 9.41
N GLU A 90 24.58 -33.85 10.65
CA GLU A 90 25.10 -33.22 11.85
C GLU A 90 25.61 -34.27 12.86
N PRO A 91 26.77 -34.92 12.60
CA PRO A 91 27.28 -36.04 13.39
C PRO A 91 27.78 -35.64 14.78
N ASN A 92 28.15 -34.38 14.96
CA ASN A 92 28.72 -33.87 16.20
C ASN A 92 27.73 -32.99 16.99
N THR A 93 26.46 -32.93 16.58
CA THR A 93 25.46 -32.13 17.26
C THR A 93 24.95 -32.90 18.49
N VAL A 94 25.21 -32.35 19.67
CA VAL A 94 24.53 -32.78 20.89
C VAL A 94 23.13 -32.16 20.84
N PRO A 95 22.04 -32.95 20.93
CA PRO A 95 20.71 -32.41 21.00
C PRO A 95 20.62 -31.42 22.17
N VAL A 96 20.45 -30.13 21.87
CA VAL A 96 20.11 -29.16 22.89
C VAL A 96 18.68 -29.46 23.27
N MET A 97 18.48 -30.16 24.39
CA MET A 97 17.15 -30.25 24.99
C MET A 97 16.70 -28.81 25.27
N PRO A 98 15.54 -28.37 24.77
CA PRO A 98 14.99 -27.08 25.15
C PRO A 98 14.88 -27.06 26.67
N GLN A 99 15.74 -26.28 27.31
CA GLN A 99 15.56 -26.04 28.74
C GLN A 99 14.27 -25.24 28.85
N MET A 100 13.33 -25.72 29.68
CA MET A 100 12.22 -24.89 30.13
C MET A 100 12.82 -23.75 30.94
N LEU A 101 13.14 -22.65 30.27
CA LEU A 101 13.58 -21.44 30.93
C LEU A 101 12.39 -20.93 31.74
N PRO A 102 12.58 -20.64 33.04
CA PRO A 102 11.53 -20.00 33.82
C PRO A 102 11.17 -18.66 33.17
N SER A 103 9.91 -18.24 33.34
CA SER A 103 9.48 -16.91 32.89
C SER A 103 10.43 -15.84 33.44
N LEU A 104 10.76 -14.84 32.64
CA LEU A 104 11.61 -13.74 33.09
C LEU A 104 11.02 -13.10 34.36
N PRO A 105 11.86 -12.83 35.39
CA PRO A 105 11.47 -11.99 36.51
C PRO A 105 10.96 -10.63 36.01
N THR A 106 9.98 -10.06 36.72
CA THR A 106 9.32 -8.81 36.34
C THR A 106 10.31 -7.68 36.02
N GLU A 107 11.36 -7.49 36.84
CA GLU A 107 12.39 -6.47 36.62
C GLU A 107 13.16 -6.64 35.30
N GLN A 108 13.48 -7.90 34.93
CA GLN A 108 14.14 -8.18 33.65
C GLN A 108 13.19 -7.93 32.48
N LEU A 109 11.91 -8.26 32.65
CA LEU A 109 10.88 -8.01 31.65
C LEU A 109 10.67 -6.50 31.43
N ILE A 110 10.68 -5.69 32.50
CA ILE A 110 10.62 -4.22 32.41
C ILE A 110 11.82 -3.68 31.61
N ARG A 111 13.04 -4.14 31.90
CA ARG A 111 14.25 -3.74 31.15
C ARG A 111 14.16 -4.14 29.68
N LEU A 112 13.65 -5.34 29.40
CA LEU A 112 13.44 -5.84 28.05
C LEU A 112 12.45 -4.95 27.29
N VAL A 113 11.32 -4.58 27.90
CA VAL A 113 10.34 -3.66 27.30
C VAL A 113 10.97 -2.30 27.01
N ARG A 114 11.62 -1.69 28.01
CA ARG A 114 12.24 -0.36 27.86
C ARG A 114 13.32 -0.31 26.77
N ASN A 115 14.12 -1.36 26.64
CA ASN A 115 15.17 -1.44 25.64
C ASN A 115 14.65 -1.80 24.23
N SER A 116 13.41 -2.29 24.13
CA SER A 116 12.81 -2.72 22.85
C SER A 116 11.80 -1.72 22.30
N VAL A 117 11.58 -0.59 22.98
CA VAL A 117 10.62 0.44 22.58
C VAL A 117 11.29 1.80 22.55
N LYS A 118 11.07 2.55 21.47
CA LYS A 118 11.43 3.97 21.39
C LYS A 118 10.20 4.80 21.05
N LEU A 119 10.06 5.92 21.74
CA LEU A 119 8.93 6.83 21.64
C LEU A 119 9.41 8.23 21.31
N ASP A 120 8.64 8.93 20.48
CA ASP A 120 8.83 10.34 20.20
C ASP A 120 7.50 10.98 19.78
N ILE A 121 7.39 12.31 19.95
CA ILE A 121 6.33 13.11 19.33
C ILE A 121 7.04 14.06 18.37
N LEU A 122 6.84 13.82 17.09
CA LEU A 122 7.45 14.58 16.01
C LEU A 122 6.61 15.83 15.72
N ASP A 123 7.15 16.70 14.87
CA ASP A 123 6.47 17.92 14.40
C ASP A 123 5.04 17.60 13.91
N ASN A 124 4.13 18.56 14.04
CA ASN A 124 2.70 18.43 13.71
C ASN A 124 1.95 17.36 14.53
N ASN A 125 2.41 17.09 15.76
CA ASN A 125 1.79 16.14 16.69
C ASN A 125 1.73 14.71 16.12
N VAL A 126 2.76 14.31 15.38
CA VAL A 126 2.87 12.95 14.82
C VAL A 126 3.55 12.05 15.84
N GLY A 127 2.86 11.02 16.31
CA GLY A 127 3.44 10.00 17.17
C GLY A 127 4.46 9.15 16.42
N TYR A 128 5.56 8.82 17.07
CA TYR A 128 6.50 7.81 16.61
C TYR A 128 6.66 6.74 17.68
N LEU A 129 6.28 5.50 17.33
CA LEU A 129 6.39 4.33 18.19
C LEU A 129 7.20 3.27 17.46
N ARG A 130 8.43 3.01 17.91
CA ARG A 130 9.26 1.92 17.44
C ARG A 130 9.16 0.73 18.37
N MET A 131 8.93 -0.45 17.81
CA MET A 131 8.87 -1.71 18.55
C MET A 131 9.83 -2.73 17.93
N ASP A 132 10.91 -3.04 18.64
CA ASP A 132 11.92 -4.02 18.22
C ASP A 132 11.47 -5.46 18.48
N ARG A 133 10.32 -5.62 19.15
CA ARG A 133 9.64 -6.90 19.30
C ARG A 133 8.15 -6.75 19.61
N ILE A 134 7.38 -7.77 19.26
CA ILE A 134 5.97 -7.87 19.65
C ILE A 134 5.85 -8.60 20.99
N PHE A 135 5.22 -7.97 21.98
CA PHE A 135 5.01 -8.54 23.31
C PHE A 135 3.76 -9.41 23.33
N GLY A 136 3.88 -10.62 23.87
CA GLY A 136 2.78 -11.57 24.01
C GLY A 136 1.89 -11.33 25.23
N GLU A 137 0.88 -12.18 25.37
CA GLU A 137 -0.13 -12.13 26.43
C GLU A 137 0.47 -12.14 27.85
N GLU A 138 1.51 -12.96 28.10
CA GLU A 138 2.16 -13.02 29.42
C GLU A 138 2.75 -11.65 29.82
N THR A 139 3.38 -10.97 28.88
CA THR A 139 3.97 -9.64 29.12
C THR A 139 2.87 -8.60 29.30
N ALA A 140 1.82 -8.66 28.49
CA ALA A 140 0.66 -7.78 28.64
C ALA A 140 -0.07 -7.98 29.97
N ALA A 141 -0.16 -9.22 30.46
CA ALA A 141 -0.78 -9.53 31.75
C ALA A 141 0.06 -8.98 32.93
N LYS A 142 1.39 -9.19 32.90
CA LYS A 142 2.30 -8.74 33.97
C LYS A 142 2.53 -7.23 33.99
N LEU A 143 2.69 -6.63 32.80
CA LEU A 143 3.15 -5.24 32.65
C LEU A 143 2.12 -4.34 31.98
N GLY A 144 0.86 -4.77 31.80
CA GLY A 144 -0.12 -4.03 31.00
C GLY A 144 -0.34 -2.58 31.42
N SER A 145 -0.34 -2.27 32.72
CA SER A 145 -0.44 -0.88 33.19
C SER A 145 0.80 -0.07 32.82
N LEU A 146 1.99 -0.64 32.94
CA LEU A 146 3.24 0.00 32.52
C LEU A 146 3.26 0.23 31.01
N LEU A 147 2.86 -0.78 30.22
CA LEU A 147 2.74 -0.66 28.76
C LEU A 147 1.74 0.44 28.37
N ARG A 148 0.65 0.62 29.14
CA ARG A 148 -0.28 1.72 28.91
C ARG A 148 0.36 3.07 29.28
N ASP A 149 0.76 3.23 30.54
CA ASP A 149 1.16 4.50 31.13
C ASP A 149 2.48 5.04 30.52
N ASP A 150 3.47 4.17 30.33
CA ASP A 150 4.81 4.56 29.88
C ASP A 150 4.95 4.61 28.35
N ILE A 151 4.06 3.94 27.61
CA ILE A 151 4.17 3.80 26.16
C ILE A 151 2.92 4.32 25.46
N TRP A 152 1.78 3.70 25.68
CA TRP A 152 0.59 3.96 24.87
C TRP A 152 0.02 5.37 25.09
N ASP A 153 -0.17 5.79 26.33
CA ASP A 153 -0.82 7.07 26.65
C ASP A 153 -0.03 8.28 26.13
N LYS A 154 1.28 8.12 25.90
CA LYS A 154 2.14 9.16 25.32
C LYS A 154 1.86 9.40 23.84
N VAL A 155 1.36 8.41 23.11
CA VAL A 155 1.12 8.50 21.66
C VAL A 155 -0.36 8.41 21.29
N ALA A 156 -1.23 7.96 22.19
CA ALA A 156 -2.66 7.77 21.93
C ALA A 156 -3.36 9.04 21.42
N ASN A 157 -2.95 10.20 21.92
CA ASN A 157 -3.55 11.51 21.62
C ASN A 157 -2.90 12.28 20.44
N THR A 158 -1.96 11.65 19.75
CA THR A 158 -1.35 12.22 18.53
C THR A 158 -2.36 12.32 17.39
N SER A 159 -2.07 13.17 16.39
CA SER A 159 -2.94 13.35 15.21
C SER A 159 -2.81 12.18 14.22
N SER A 160 -1.62 11.60 14.14
CA SER A 160 -1.26 10.45 13.32
C SER A 160 -0.09 9.70 13.94
N LEU A 161 0.11 8.43 13.56
CA LEU A 161 1.12 7.56 14.16
C LEU A 161 1.99 6.88 13.10
N ILE A 162 3.30 6.90 13.34
CA ILE A 162 4.28 6.05 12.66
C ILE A 162 4.63 4.89 13.60
N LEU A 163 4.19 3.68 13.26
CA LEU A 163 4.58 2.44 13.92
C LEU A 163 5.80 1.84 13.20
N ASP A 164 6.97 1.94 13.82
CA ASP A 164 8.23 1.51 13.23
C ASP A 164 8.60 0.07 13.65
N LEU A 165 8.42 -0.86 12.70
CA LEU A 165 8.74 -2.28 12.86
C LEU A 165 10.00 -2.69 12.08
N ARG A 166 10.79 -1.74 11.56
CA ARG A 166 11.99 -2.02 10.75
C ARG A 166 13.05 -2.83 11.49
N TYR A 167 13.01 -2.83 12.81
CA TYR A 167 13.97 -3.51 13.69
C TYR A 167 13.36 -4.70 14.43
N SER A 168 12.09 -5.01 14.14
CA SER A 168 11.34 -6.05 14.84
C SER A 168 11.68 -7.43 14.32
N THR A 169 12.58 -8.15 15.00
CA THR A 169 13.08 -9.47 14.57
C THR A 169 12.61 -10.61 15.46
N ALA A 170 11.81 -10.30 16.48
CA ALA A 170 11.32 -11.26 17.46
C ALA A 170 9.92 -10.86 17.94
N GLY A 171 9.19 -11.81 18.52
CA GLY A 171 7.92 -11.51 19.13
C GLY A 171 7.05 -12.74 19.27
N ASP A 172 5.91 -12.53 19.91
CA ASP A 172 4.92 -13.57 20.17
C ASP A 172 3.64 -13.29 19.36
N MET A 173 3.12 -14.33 18.70
CA MET A 173 1.89 -14.24 17.91
C MET A 173 0.66 -13.85 18.75
N SER A 174 0.63 -14.20 20.05
CA SER A 174 -0.43 -13.76 20.96
C SER A 174 -0.51 -12.23 21.10
N GLY A 175 0.59 -11.52 20.85
CA GLY A 175 0.65 -10.06 20.87
C GLY A 175 -0.04 -9.37 19.70
N VAL A 176 -0.28 -10.09 18.59
CA VAL A 176 -0.85 -9.52 17.36
C VAL A 176 -2.26 -8.99 17.63
N SER A 177 -3.12 -9.78 18.28
CA SER A 177 -4.47 -9.38 18.66
C SER A 177 -4.52 -8.09 19.48
N PHE A 178 -3.58 -7.91 20.42
CA PHE A 178 -3.48 -6.69 21.22
C PHE A 178 -3.23 -5.47 20.34
N ILE A 179 -2.21 -5.51 19.50
CA ILE A 179 -1.83 -4.37 18.66
C ILE A 179 -2.97 -4.01 17.70
N ILE A 180 -3.54 -4.99 17.00
CA ILE A 180 -4.64 -4.72 16.05
C ILE A 180 -5.86 -4.12 16.76
N SER A 181 -6.12 -4.50 18.01
CA SER A 181 -7.22 -3.95 18.80
C SER A 181 -7.06 -2.44 19.04
N TYR A 182 -5.86 -1.94 19.37
CA TYR A 182 -5.67 -0.49 19.58
C TYR A 182 -5.97 0.35 18.33
N PHE A 183 -5.85 -0.24 17.13
CA PHE A 183 -6.09 0.43 15.85
C PHE A 183 -7.45 0.13 15.21
N SER A 184 -8.32 -0.57 15.93
CA SER A 184 -9.64 -0.99 15.46
C SER A 184 -10.75 -0.49 16.39
N ASP A 185 -11.97 -0.44 15.88
CA ASP A 185 -13.16 -0.19 16.70
C ASP A 185 -13.40 -1.39 17.65
N PRO A 186 -14.12 -1.22 18.77
CA PRO A 186 -14.42 -2.33 19.67
C PRO A 186 -15.35 -3.38 19.05
N GLU A 187 -16.21 -2.98 18.13
CA GLU A 187 -17.13 -3.85 17.39
C GLU A 187 -17.25 -3.40 15.93
N PRO A 188 -17.50 -4.31 14.97
CA PRO A 188 -17.49 -5.77 15.15
C PRO A 188 -16.06 -6.29 15.40
N LEU A 189 -15.95 -7.40 16.14
CA LEU A 189 -14.67 -8.10 16.28
C LEU A 189 -14.14 -8.54 14.90
N ILE A 190 -12.84 -8.34 14.69
CA ILE A 190 -12.14 -8.65 13.45
C ILE A 190 -11.36 -9.94 13.64
N HIS A 191 -11.59 -10.91 12.75
CA HIS A 191 -10.73 -12.09 12.63
C HIS A 191 -9.40 -11.63 12.00
N VAL A 192 -8.32 -11.67 12.76
CA VAL A 192 -7.02 -11.14 12.35
C VAL A 192 -6.20 -12.21 11.61
N GLU A 193 -6.13 -13.41 12.17
CA GLU A 193 -5.24 -14.48 11.71
C GLU A 193 -5.75 -15.83 12.19
N THR A 194 -5.61 -16.87 11.37
CA THR A 194 -5.80 -18.26 11.79
C THR A 194 -4.45 -18.97 11.82
N VAL A 195 -4.09 -19.58 12.94
CA VAL A 195 -2.86 -20.37 13.10
C VAL A 195 -3.19 -21.84 13.30
N TYR A 196 -2.71 -22.69 12.41
CA TYR A 196 -2.80 -24.14 12.54
C TYR A 196 -1.46 -24.70 13.02
N ASP A 197 -1.46 -25.46 14.13
CA ASP A 197 -0.33 -26.22 14.63
C ASP A 197 -0.55 -27.72 14.39
N ARG A 198 0.35 -28.34 13.62
CA ARG A 198 0.21 -29.72 13.16
C ARG A 198 0.40 -30.75 14.26
N GLN A 199 1.28 -30.47 15.22
CA GLN A 199 1.67 -31.42 16.26
C GLN A 199 0.57 -31.59 17.30
N SER A 200 -0.02 -30.47 17.73
CA SER A 200 -1.20 -30.47 18.60
C SER A 200 -2.50 -30.74 17.84
N ASN A 201 -2.48 -30.57 16.50
CA ASN A 201 -3.65 -30.60 15.63
C ASN A 201 -4.73 -29.59 16.07
N ILE A 202 -4.30 -28.41 16.53
CA ILE A 202 -5.17 -27.33 17.00
C ILE A 202 -5.07 -26.16 16.03
N THR A 203 -6.23 -25.66 15.63
CA THR A 203 -6.37 -24.37 14.94
C THR A 203 -6.77 -23.31 15.97
N LYS A 204 -5.98 -22.23 16.07
CA LYS A 204 -6.29 -21.07 16.91
C LYS A 204 -6.60 -19.87 16.04
N GLU A 205 -7.69 -19.20 16.33
CA GLU A 205 -8.05 -17.95 15.70
C GLU A 205 -7.62 -16.79 16.59
N LEU A 206 -7.00 -15.78 15.98
CA LEU A 206 -6.65 -14.53 16.63
C LEU A 206 -7.70 -13.48 16.25
N TRP A 207 -8.40 -12.97 17.26
CA TRP A 207 -9.44 -11.95 17.10
C TRP A 207 -9.01 -10.66 17.78
N THR A 208 -9.54 -9.52 17.34
CA THR A 208 -9.48 -8.29 18.15
C THR A 208 -10.27 -8.48 19.44
N MET A 209 -9.88 -7.76 20.49
CA MET A 209 -10.60 -7.80 21.77
C MET A 209 -11.65 -6.69 21.83
N PRO A 210 -12.81 -6.92 22.46
CA PRO A 210 -13.83 -5.88 22.65
C PRO A 210 -13.36 -4.81 23.63
N SER A 211 -12.63 -5.20 24.68
CA SER A 211 -12.10 -4.30 25.71
C SER A 211 -10.59 -4.34 25.75
N ILE A 212 -9.97 -3.17 25.91
CA ILE A 212 -8.52 -2.98 26.05
C ILE A 212 -8.23 -2.05 27.24
N LYS A 213 -6.99 -2.08 27.72
CA LYS A 213 -6.51 -1.09 28.71
C LYS A 213 -6.08 0.19 27.98
N GLY A 214 -6.61 1.33 28.37
CA GLY A 214 -6.32 2.61 27.70
C GLY A 214 -7.24 2.89 26.52
N GLU A 215 -7.00 3.99 25.83
CA GLU A 215 -7.87 4.45 24.73
C GLU A 215 -7.51 3.78 23.40
N ARG A 216 -8.50 3.54 22.55
CA ARG A 216 -8.24 3.11 21.16
C ARG A 216 -7.73 4.30 20.37
N TYR A 217 -6.76 4.07 19.50
CA TYR A 217 -6.36 5.05 18.49
C TYR A 217 -7.48 5.30 17.48
N GLY A 218 -8.36 4.31 17.33
CA GLY A 218 -9.48 4.31 16.40
C GLY A 218 -9.04 4.11 14.95
N LYS A 219 -9.99 4.19 14.01
CA LYS A 219 -9.75 4.01 12.58
C LYS A 219 -9.52 5.31 11.80
N LYS A 220 -9.86 6.47 12.39
CA LYS A 220 -9.84 7.77 11.69
C LYS A 220 -8.44 8.38 11.57
N LYS A 221 -7.61 8.23 12.59
CA LYS A 221 -6.26 8.80 12.62
C LYS A 221 -5.33 8.00 11.70
N ASP A 222 -4.52 8.71 10.93
CA ASP A 222 -3.58 8.08 10.01
C ASP A 222 -2.57 7.19 10.75
N LEU A 223 -2.31 6.02 10.17
CA LEU A 223 -1.35 5.06 10.67
C LEU A 223 -0.44 4.63 9.53
N ILE A 224 0.86 4.83 9.71
CA ILE A 224 1.89 4.32 8.83
C ILE A 224 2.68 3.24 9.57
N VAL A 225 2.90 2.10 8.91
CA VAL A 225 3.74 1.03 9.44
C VAL A 225 5.04 0.98 8.63
N LEU A 226 6.18 1.06 9.31
CA LEU A 226 7.48 0.96 8.65
C LEU A 226 8.02 -0.47 8.71
N THR A 227 8.44 -1.00 7.57
CA THR A 227 9.03 -2.34 7.46
C THR A 227 10.42 -2.30 6.82
N SER A 228 11.26 -3.29 7.15
CA SER A 228 12.54 -3.53 6.47
C SER A 228 12.69 -5.01 6.16
N LYS A 229 13.72 -5.36 5.39
CA LYS A 229 14.12 -6.77 5.17
C LYS A 229 14.44 -7.56 6.45
N ARG A 230 14.55 -6.90 7.61
CA ARG A 230 14.74 -7.54 8.92
C ARG A 230 13.46 -7.74 9.70
N THR A 231 12.36 -7.07 9.32
CA THR A 231 11.07 -7.25 9.99
C THR A 231 10.64 -8.71 9.84
N MET A 232 10.44 -9.41 10.96
CA MET A 232 10.24 -10.86 10.95
C MET A 232 9.23 -11.34 12.01
N GLY A 233 8.46 -12.38 11.71
CA GLY A 233 7.59 -13.08 12.65
C GLY A 233 6.33 -12.30 12.99
N ALA A 234 5.98 -12.19 14.28
CA ALA A 234 4.77 -11.50 14.73
C ALA A 234 4.64 -10.05 14.22
N ALA A 235 5.76 -9.36 13.97
CA ALA A 235 5.75 -8.03 13.37
C ALA A 235 5.29 -8.04 11.90
N GLU A 236 5.60 -9.10 11.15
CA GLU A 236 5.08 -9.32 9.79
C GLU A 236 3.57 -9.56 9.85
N ALA A 237 3.09 -10.37 10.80
CA ALA A 237 1.65 -10.59 11.00
C ALA A 237 0.89 -9.29 11.29
N VAL A 238 1.44 -8.41 12.15
CA VAL A 238 0.87 -7.08 12.43
C VAL A 238 0.85 -6.22 11.16
N ALA A 239 1.97 -6.11 10.44
CA ALA A 239 2.05 -5.30 9.23
C ALA A 239 1.11 -5.83 8.14
N TYR A 240 1.03 -7.15 7.96
CA TYR A 240 0.15 -7.82 7.00
C TYR A 240 -1.32 -7.58 7.34
N ALA A 241 -1.72 -7.76 8.60
CA ALA A 241 -3.08 -7.53 9.05
C ALA A 241 -3.50 -6.06 8.87
N LEU A 242 -2.70 -5.10 9.35
CA LEU A 242 -3.04 -3.67 9.22
C LEU A 242 -3.09 -3.21 7.76
N LYS A 243 -2.21 -3.74 6.90
CA LYS A 243 -2.24 -3.50 5.45
C LYS A 243 -3.54 -4.01 4.83
N ASN A 244 -3.88 -5.29 5.07
CA ASN A 244 -5.01 -5.94 4.42
C ASN A 244 -6.37 -5.48 4.97
N LEU A 245 -6.40 -4.99 6.21
CA LEU A 245 -7.54 -4.27 6.78
C LEU A 245 -7.71 -2.86 6.20
N LYS A 246 -6.81 -2.41 5.32
CA LYS A 246 -6.72 -1.03 4.85
C LYS A 246 -6.65 -0.02 6.00
N ARG A 247 -6.10 -0.44 7.14
CA ARG A 247 -5.96 0.39 8.34
C ARG A 247 -4.68 1.20 8.32
N ALA A 248 -3.61 0.66 7.73
CA ALA A 248 -2.32 1.33 7.66
C ALA A 248 -1.72 1.30 6.26
N ILE A 249 -0.96 2.35 5.95
CA ILE A 249 -0.07 2.37 4.78
C ILE A 249 1.27 1.79 5.22
N THR A 250 1.75 0.75 4.54
CA THR A 250 3.06 0.16 4.84
C THR A 250 4.13 0.81 3.96
N VAL A 251 5.21 1.29 4.57
CA VAL A 251 6.29 2.03 3.90
C VAL A 251 7.64 1.42 4.23
N GLY A 252 8.47 1.19 3.21
CA GLY A 252 9.84 0.70 3.39
C GLY A 252 10.16 -0.45 2.46
N GLU A 253 10.73 -1.52 2.99
CA GLU A 253 11.14 -2.69 2.21
C GLU A 253 10.20 -3.87 2.47
N ARG A 254 10.20 -4.84 1.55
CA ARG A 254 9.61 -6.16 1.80
C ARG A 254 10.23 -6.77 3.06
N SER A 255 9.40 -7.33 3.93
CA SER A 255 9.84 -7.98 5.17
C SER A 255 10.56 -9.32 4.91
N ALA A 256 11.08 -9.94 5.97
CA ALA A 256 12.01 -11.07 5.85
C ALA A 256 11.37 -12.35 5.28
N GLY A 257 10.07 -12.56 5.49
CA GLY A 257 9.39 -13.81 5.13
C GLY A 257 9.67 -14.92 6.14
N GLY A 258 9.35 -14.68 7.41
CA GLY A 258 9.55 -15.64 8.48
C GLY A 258 8.61 -16.85 8.42
N SER A 259 8.48 -17.53 9.57
CA SER A 259 7.54 -18.63 9.75
C SER A 259 6.97 -18.59 11.15
N VAL A 260 5.73 -19.06 11.32
CA VAL A 260 5.10 -19.10 12.65
C VAL A 260 5.88 -20.05 13.56
N LYS A 261 6.15 -21.27 13.08
CA LYS A 261 6.91 -22.27 13.84
C LYS A 261 7.59 -23.27 12.89
N VAL A 262 8.90 -23.39 13.03
CA VAL A 262 9.70 -24.44 12.40
C VAL A 262 10.38 -25.27 13.48
N GLU A 263 10.45 -26.58 13.29
CA GLU A 263 11.16 -27.49 14.18
C GLU A 263 12.21 -28.29 13.44
N LYS A 264 13.36 -28.46 14.09
CA LYS A 264 14.45 -29.28 13.58
C LYS A 264 14.41 -30.63 14.27
N ILE A 265 13.96 -31.65 13.55
CA ILE A 265 13.67 -32.98 14.09
C ILE A 265 14.80 -33.93 13.66
N ARG A 266 15.38 -34.64 14.62
CA ARG A 266 16.40 -35.67 14.33
C ARG A 266 15.74 -36.89 13.69
N ILE A 267 16.29 -37.38 12.59
CA ILE A 267 15.84 -38.62 11.97
C ILE A 267 16.39 -39.80 12.80
N PRO A 268 15.54 -40.73 13.29
CA PRO A 268 15.94 -41.82 14.17
C PRO A 268 17.15 -42.62 13.65
N GLN A 269 17.99 -43.08 14.59
CA GLN A 269 19.15 -43.93 14.32
C GLN A 269 20.15 -43.33 13.31
N SER A 270 20.14 -42.01 13.14
CA SER A 270 21.01 -41.32 12.19
C SER A 270 21.59 -40.04 12.79
N ALA A 271 22.52 -39.43 12.08
CA ALA A 271 23.00 -38.08 12.32
C ALA A 271 22.34 -37.05 11.38
N PHE A 272 21.23 -37.40 10.74
CA PHE A 272 20.47 -36.49 9.91
C PHE A 272 19.37 -35.80 10.72
N TYR A 273 19.05 -34.58 10.32
CA TYR A 273 17.92 -33.80 10.81
C TYR A 273 17.11 -33.29 9.64
N ILE A 274 15.80 -33.18 9.83
CA ILE A 274 14.90 -32.47 8.93
C ILE A 274 14.29 -31.27 9.67
N THR A 275 14.37 -30.10 9.06
CA THR A 275 13.66 -28.90 9.49
C THR A 275 12.29 -28.89 8.82
N VAL A 276 11.24 -28.80 9.62
CA VAL A 276 9.84 -28.89 9.18
C VAL A 276 9.08 -27.68 9.70
N PRO A 277 8.32 -26.95 8.85
CA PRO A 277 7.33 -26.01 9.35
C PRO A 277 6.17 -26.79 9.96
N VAL A 278 6.01 -26.64 11.28
CA VAL A 278 5.03 -27.40 12.07
C VAL A 278 3.79 -26.58 12.39
N ALA A 279 3.82 -25.27 12.15
CA ALA A 279 2.66 -24.42 12.19
C ALA A 279 2.62 -23.48 10.98
N ARG A 280 1.42 -23.07 10.59
CA ARG A 280 1.17 -22.08 9.53
C ARG A 280 0.13 -21.06 9.97
N SER A 281 0.27 -19.86 9.43
CA SER A 281 -0.70 -18.78 9.47
C SER A 281 -1.51 -18.72 8.16
N VAL A 282 -2.76 -18.31 8.26
CA VAL A 282 -3.63 -18.00 7.13
C VAL A 282 -4.44 -16.77 7.48
N SER A 283 -4.30 -15.72 6.69
CA SER A 283 -5.09 -14.51 6.86
C SER A 283 -6.52 -14.77 6.38
N PRO A 284 -7.54 -14.49 7.21
CA PRO A 284 -8.93 -14.67 6.82
C PRO A 284 -9.38 -13.69 5.74
N ILE A 285 -8.66 -12.58 5.56
CA ILE A 285 -8.95 -11.55 4.54
C ILE A 285 -8.45 -11.99 3.17
N THR A 286 -7.24 -12.55 3.11
CA THR A 286 -6.57 -12.83 1.83
C THR A 286 -6.58 -14.31 1.46
N GLY A 287 -6.81 -15.22 2.40
CA GLY A 287 -6.60 -16.66 2.23
C GLY A 287 -5.12 -17.06 2.09
N HIS A 288 -4.19 -16.11 2.24
CA HIS A 288 -2.76 -16.28 2.08
C HIS A 288 -2.01 -15.96 3.38
N SER A 289 -0.70 -16.18 3.39
CA SER A 289 0.19 -15.93 4.53
C SER A 289 1.26 -14.90 4.20
N TRP A 290 1.78 -14.23 5.23
CA TRP A 290 2.99 -13.41 5.17
C TRP A 290 4.28 -14.26 5.20
N GLU A 291 4.19 -15.53 5.59
CA GLU A 291 5.34 -16.43 5.73
C GLU A 291 6.05 -16.65 4.40
N VAL A 292 7.38 -16.89 4.47
CA VAL A 292 8.29 -17.14 3.34
C VAL A 292 8.48 -15.94 2.41
N SER A 293 7.39 -15.33 1.94
CA SER A 293 7.41 -14.27 0.93
C SER A 293 7.62 -12.88 1.53
N GLY A 294 7.32 -12.74 2.82
CA GLY A 294 7.28 -11.47 3.52
C GLY A 294 6.13 -10.57 3.04
N VAL A 295 5.90 -9.51 3.80
CA VAL A 295 4.93 -8.47 3.52
C VAL A 295 5.55 -7.47 2.54
N PRO A 296 5.04 -7.36 1.30
CA PRO A 296 5.42 -6.24 0.45
C PRO A 296 4.86 -4.94 1.03
N PRO A 297 5.62 -3.84 1.07
CA PRO A 297 5.09 -2.55 1.48
C PRO A 297 4.12 -2.01 0.43
N THR A 298 3.21 -1.12 0.83
CA THR A 298 2.39 -0.33 -0.08
C THR A 298 3.24 0.66 -0.85
N ILE A 299 4.21 1.31 -0.16
CA ILE A 299 5.16 2.24 -0.76
C ILE A 299 6.58 1.70 -0.54
N ASN A 300 7.25 1.36 -1.64
CA ASN A 300 8.65 0.94 -1.61
C ASN A 300 9.56 2.13 -1.31
N ALA A 301 10.42 1.98 -0.32
CA ALA A 301 11.47 2.94 0.03
C ALA A 301 12.63 2.20 0.70
N ASN A 302 13.86 2.74 0.64
CA ASN A 302 14.93 2.16 1.46
C ASN A 302 14.55 2.23 2.94
N ALA A 303 14.89 1.21 3.72
CA ALA A 303 14.58 1.22 5.16
C ALA A 303 15.10 2.48 5.87
N LYS A 304 16.23 3.08 5.43
CA LYS A 304 16.78 4.32 6.01
C LYS A 304 15.90 5.56 5.72
N GLU A 305 15.25 5.59 4.58
CA GLU A 305 14.43 6.73 4.09
C GLU A 305 12.96 6.63 4.52
N ALA A 306 12.52 5.45 4.99
CA ALA A 306 11.13 5.15 5.30
C ALA A 306 10.47 6.15 6.28
N VAL A 307 11.22 6.68 7.27
CA VAL A 307 10.69 7.70 8.21
C VAL A 307 10.44 9.03 7.50
N ALA A 308 11.37 9.47 6.65
CA ALA A 308 11.22 10.71 5.91
C ALA A 308 10.05 10.61 4.92
N LYS A 309 9.93 9.48 4.21
CA LYS A 309 8.81 9.21 3.32
C LYS A 309 7.48 9.17 4.07
N ALA A 310 7.44 8.56 5.25
CA ALA A 310 6.25 8.53 6.09
C ALA A 310 5.84 9.93 6.59
N LYS A 311 6.81 10.76 7.02
CA LYS A 311 6.55 12.15 7.40
C LYS A 311 5.95 12.96 6.23
N SER A 312 6.56 12.86 5.06
CA SER A 312 6.06 13.53 3.84
C SER A 312 4.64 13.07 3.51
N LEU A 313 4.37 11.76 3.55
CA LEU A 313 3.03 11.23 3.33
C LEU A 313 2.00 11.78 4.32
N LEU A 314 2.31 11.82 5.61
CA LEU A 314 1.41 12.40 6.62
C LEU A 314 1.18 13.89 6.42
N ALA A 315 2.19 14.64 5.97
CA ALA A 315 2.04 16.06 5.66
C ALA A 315 1.02 16.28 4.52
N VAL A 316 1.12 15.49 3.44
CA VAL A 316 0.15 15.52 2.32
C VAL A 316 -1.24 15.20 2.84
N ARG A 317 -1.38 14.08 3.56
CA ARG A 317 -2.69 13.61 4.06
C ARG A 317 -3.34 14.59 5.02
N GLY A 318 -2.56 15.21 5.90
CA GLY A 318 -3.04 16.26 6.80
C GLY A 318 -3.54 17.51 6.07
N ALA A 319 -3.03 17.79 4.86
CA ALA A 319 -3.45 18.93 4.06
C ALA A 319 -4.73 18.66 3.23
N ILE A 320 -5.03 17.39 2.90
CA ILE A 320 -6.15 17.01 2.02
C ILE A 320 -7.48 17.67 2.43
N PRO A 321 -7.94 17.65 3.70
CA PRO A 321 -9.24 18.23 4.05
C PRO A 321 -9.34 19.73 3.72
N ASN A 322 -8.26 20.49 3.96
CA ASN A 322 -8.23 21.91 3.68
C ASN A 322 -8.17 22.19 2.17
N VAL A 323 -7.42 21.38 1.42
CA VAL A 323 -7.33 21.48 -0.04
C VAL A 323 -8.69 21.17 -0.67
N VAL A 324 -9.34 20.08 -0.25
CA VAL A 324 -10.66 19.67 -0.74
C VAL A 324 -11.71 20.73 -0.42
N GLN A 325 -11.70 21.30 0.79
CA GLN A 325 -12.60 22.39 1.14
C GLN A 325 -12.34 23.64 0.26
N SER A 326 -11.09 24.00 0.04
CA SER A 326 -10.75 25.14 -0.82
C SER A 326 -11.22 24.93 -2.26
N ILE A 327 -11.10 23.71 -2.78
CA ILE A 327 -11.60 23.34 -4.11
C ILE A 327 -13.13 23.42 -4.15
N ALA A 328 -13.82 22.93 -3.12
CA ALA A 328 -15.26 23.03 -2.98
C ALA A 328 -15.73 24.50 -3.05
N ASP A 329 -15.08 25.39 -2.29
CA ASP A 329 -15.39 26.82 -2.29
C ASP A 329 -15.15 27.47 -3.66
N ILE A 330 -14.08 27.07 -4.37
CA ILE A 330 -13.78 27.55 -5.73
C ILE A 330 -14.87 27.08 -6.73
N ILE A 331 -15.26 25.81 -6.67
CA ILE A 331 -16.30 25.26 -7.54
C ILE A 331 -17.62 25.97 -7.29
N GLU A 332 -18.01 26.14 -6.03
CA GLU A 332 -19.26 26.81 -5.66
C GLU A 332 -19.32 28.25 -6.19
N ARG A 333 -18.19 28.96 -6.16
CA ARG A 333 -18.12 30.37 -6.54
C ARG A 333 -17.93 30.62 -8.03
N PHE A 334 -17.15 29.79 -8.72
CA PHE A 334 -16.63 30.10 -10.05
C PHE A 334 -17.05 29.12 -11.15
N TYR A 335 -17.58 27.94 -10.80
CA TYR A 335 -17.95 26.96 -11.82
C TYR A 335 -19.25 27.36 -12.54
N ALA A 336 -19.18 27.48 -13.87
CA ALA A 336 -20.26 28.06 -14.68
C ALA A 336 -21.53 27.18 -14.77
N PHE A 337 -21.39 25.85 -14.68
CA PHE A 337 -22.52 24.91 -14.73
C PHE A 337 -23.10 24.71 -13.32
N THR A 338 -23.89 25.69 -12.88
CA THR A 338 -24.43 25.77 -11.51
C THR A 338 -25.37 24.62 -11.15
N ASP A 339 -26.01 23.99 -12.13
CA ASP A 339 -26.83 22.80 -11.99
C ASP A 339 -26.02 21.57 -11.53
N ARG A 340 -24.72 21.53 -11.81
CA ARG A 340 -23.82 20.41 -11.47
C ARG A 340 -23.12 20.61 -10.12
N VAL A 341 -23.06 21.84 -9.61
CA VAL A 341 -22.34 22.19 -8.37
C VAL A 341 -22.79 21.34 -7.17
N PRO A 342 -24.10 21.15 -6.88
CA PRO A 342 -24.51 20.38 -5.71
C PRO A 342 -23.97 18.95 -5.69
N ALA A 343 -23.92 18.28 -6.85
CA ALA A 343 -23.38 16.93 -6.97
C ALA A 343 -21.87 16.89 -6.72
N LEU A 344 -21.12 17.85 -7.28
CA LEU A 344 -19.67 17.96 -7.07
C LEU A 344 -19.31 18.19 -5.61
N LEU A 345 -20.04 19.08 -4.92
CA LEU A 345 -19.80 19.38 -3.51
C LEU A 345 -20.12 18.17 -2.61
N GLU A 346 -21.17 17.42 -2.91
CA GLU A 346 -21.51 16.21 -2.16
C GLU A 346 -20.47 15.11 -2.37
N HIS A 347 -19.97 14.95 -3.60
CA HIS A 347 -18.88 14.01 -3.90
C HIS A 347 -17.61 14.37 -3.11
N LEU A 348 -17.18 15.63 -3.13
CA LEU A 348 -15.99 16.07 -2.38
C LEU A 348 -16.09 15.82 -0.87
N LYS A 349 -17.30 15.93 -0.29
CA LYS A 349 -17.53 15.65 1.15
C LYS A 349 -17.46 14.17 1.50
N THR A 350 -17.85 13.30 0.57
CA THR A 350 -18.02 11.85 0.81
C THR A 350 -16.87 11.01 0.28
N THR A 351 -15.99 11.59 -0.54
CA THR A 351 -14.84 10.90 -1.14
C THR A 351 -13.87 10.42 -0.07
N ASP A 352 -13.47 9.16 -0.18
CA ASP A 352 -12.42 8.58 0.67
C ASP A 352 -11.04 8.76 0.02
N PHE A 353 -10.22 9.62 0.64
CA PHE A 353 -8.83 9.85 0.22
C PHE A 353 -7.82 8.96 0.98
N SER A 354 -8.27 7.85 1.58
CA SER A 354 -7.40 6.92 2.32
C SER A 354 -6.27 6.31 1.48
N THR A 355 -6.43 6.24 0.16
CA THR A 355 -5.46 5.67 -0.79
C THR A 355 -4.47 6.69 -1.37
N VAL A 356 -4.69 7.99 -1.16
CA VAL A 356 -3.83 9.06 -1.69
C VAL A 356 -2.48 9.05 -0.97
N VAL A 357 -1.39 8.98 -1.75
CA VAL A 357 -0.02 8.92 -1.23
C VAL A 357 0.93 10.04 -1.68
N SER A 358 0.46 10.92 -2.56
CA SER A 358 1.18 12.11 -3.05
C SER A 358 0.21 13.20 -3.50
N GLU A 359 0.72 14.41 -3.70
CA GLU A 359 0.01 15.54 -4.27
C GLU A 359 -0.45 15.23 -5.72
N GLU A 360 0.39 14.57 -6.51
CA GLU A 360 0.03 14.14 -7.87
C GLU A 360 -1.12 13.13 -7.85
N ASP A 361 -1.09 12.15 -6.94
CA ASP A 361 -2.18 11.17 -6.80
C ASP A 361 -3.50 11.85 -6.41
N LEU A 362 -3.44 12.87 -5.54
CA LEU A 362 -4.61 13.65 -5.15
C LEU A 362 -5.22 14.35 -6.37
N VAL A 363 -4.38 15.01 -7.17
CA VAL A 363 -4.81 15.71 -8.39
C VAL A 363 -5.40 14.74 -9.40
N VAL A 364 -4.75 13.59 -9.64
CA VAL A 364 -5.27 12.56 -10.54
C VAL A 364 -6.64 12.07 -10.07
N THR A 365 -6.78 11.75 -8.78
CA THR A 365 -8.04 11.28 -8.19
C THR A 365 -9.15 12.32 -8.34
N LEU A 366 -8.88 13.57 -7.94
CA LEU A 366 -9.86 14.65 -8.01
C LEU A 366 -10.26 14.97 -9.45
N ASN A 367 -9.31 15.02 -10.39
CA ASN A 367 -9.62 15.26 -11.80
C ASN A 367 -10.48 14.14 -12.38
N GLN A 368 -10.10 12.89 -12.15
CA GLN A 368 -10.86 11.75 -12.64
C GLN A 368 -12.31 11.79 -12.14
N ASP A 369 -12.49 12.02 -10.85
CA ASP A 369 -13.81 12.02 -10.22
C ASP A 369 -14.67 13.20 -10.66
N LEU A 370 -14.13 14.42 -10.57
CA LEU A 370 -14.88 15.63 -10.85
C LEU A 370 -15.22 15.77 -12.34
N GLN A 371 -14.33 15.38 -13.24
CA GLN A 371 -14.61 15.41 -14.69
C GLN A 371 -15.63 14.35 -15.08
N THR A 372 -15.56 13.16 -14.48
CA THR A 372 -16.56 12.10 -14.74
C THR A 372 -17.93 12.54 -14.24
N LEU A 373 -18.02 13.07 -13.01
CA LEU A 373 -19.30 13.45 -12.42
C LEU A 373 -19.91 14.70 -13.08
N SER A 374 -19.06 15.66 -13.47
CA SER A 374 -19.53 16.86 -14.14
C SER A 374 -19.76 16.68 -15.63
N GLU A 375 -19.26 15.61 -16.26
CA GLU A 375 -19.17 15.49 -17.73
C GLU A 375 -18.50 16.72 -18.39
N ASP A 376 -17.59 17.40 -17.67
CA ASP A 376 -16.82 18.54 -18.20
C ASP A 376 -15.32 18.26 -18.13
N PRO A 377 -14.66 17.92 -19.27
CA PRO A 377 -13.23 17.67 -19.29
C PRO A 377 -12.38 18.94 -19.06
N ARG A 378 -12.99 20.12 -19.03
CA ARG A 378 -12.29 21.40 -18.83
C ARG A 378 -12.14 21.76 -17.35
N LEU A 379 -12.87 21.08 -16.45
CA LEU A 379 -12.65 21.22 -15.01
C LEU A 379 -11.35 20.49 -14.65
N ILE A 380 -10.26 21.24 -14.50
CA ILE A 380 -8.93 20.69 -14.27
C ILE A 380 -8.31 21.34 -13.03
N ILE A 381 -7.87 20.49 -12.11
CA ILE A 381 -7.01 20.82 -10.98
C ILE A 381 -5.57 20.49 -11.39
N LYS A 382 -4.63 21.39 -11.07
CA LYS A 382 -3.20 21.18 -11.31
C LYS A 382 -2.44 21.36 -10.00
N TYR A 383 -1.49 20.46 -9.76
CA TYR A 383 -0.46 20.67 -8.73
C TYR A 383 0.69 21.44 -9.36
N MET A 384 1.07 22.55 -8.74
CA MET A 384 2.15 23.43 -9.21
C MET A 384 3.17 23.57 -8.07
N PRO A 385 4.28 22.82 -8.09
CA PRO A 385 5.31 22.95 -7.07
C PRO A 385 6.03 24.30 -7.22
N ASP A 386 6.46 24.90 -6.11
CA ASP A 386 7.10 26.24 -6.06
C ASP A 386 8.37 26.39 -6.93
N ASN A 387 8.95 25.29 -7.42
CA ASN A 387 10.11 25.25 -8.31
C ASN A 387 9.79 24.95 -9.78
N ALA A 388 8.51 24.90 -10.15
CA ALA A 388 8.15 24.90 -11.56
C ALA A 388 8.35 26.33 -12.08
N ASP A 389 9.44 26.55 -12.82
CA ASP A 389 9.52 27.64 -13.79
C ASP A 389 8.34 27.47 -14.74
N THR A 390 7.20 28.05 -14.37
CA THR A 390 6.07 28.18 -15.26
C THR A 390 6.48 29.15 -16.33
N VAL A 391 6.96 28.59 -17.44
CA VAL A 391 6.52 29.08 -18.74
C VAL A 391 5.02 28.87 -18.71
N GLU A 392 4.29 29.89 -18.27
CA GLU A 392 2.88 29.98 -18.58
C GLU A 392 2.80 29.90 -20.11
N GLU A 393 2.36 28.76 -20.65
CA GLU A 393 1.57 28.79 -21.89
C GLU A 393 0.21 29.40 -21.55
N GLY A 394 0.21 30.63 -21.02
CA GLY A 394 -0.84 31.56 -21.33
C GLY A 394 -0.66 31.90 -22.80
N ASP A 395 -1.75 31.92 -23.58
CA ASP A 395 -1.71 32.54 -24.90
C ASP A 395 -1.11 33.94 -24.73
N PRO A 396 0.13 34.24 -25.18
CA PRO A 396 0.81 35.50 -24.86
C PRO A 396 0.08 36.72 -25.42
N ALA A 397 -0.91 36.47 -26.27
CA ALA A 397 -1.59 37.47 -27.06
C ALA A 397 -2.95 37.89 -26.50
N LEU A 398 -3.29 37.61 -25.23
CA LEU A 398 -4.52 38.13 -24.63
C LEU A 398 -4.37 39.51 -23.96
N ASP A 399 -3.16 39.95 -23.64
CA ASP A 399 -2.97 41.20 -22.89
C ASP A 399 -2.16 42.30 -23.61
N ASP A 400 -1.42 42.02 -24.68
CA ASP A 400 -0.71 43.06 -25.45
C ASP A 400 -1.50 43.49 -26.68
N VAL A 401 -2.45 44.39 -26.48
CA VAL A 401 -3.05 45.14 -27.59
C VAL A 401 -2.13 46.33 -27.91
N PRO A 402 -1.58 46.47 -29.13
CA PRO A 402 -0.72 47.59 -29.49
C PRO A 402 -1.43 48.93 -29.29
N GLU A 403 -0.74 49.94 -28.76
CA GLU A 403 -1.33 51.27 -28.56
C GLU A 403 -1.30 52.16 -29.83
N ASP A 404 -0.43 51.79 -30.78
CA ASP A 404 -0.26 52.49 -32.05
C ASP A 404 -1.29 52.03 -33.10
N TYR A 405 -1.73 52.98 -33.91
CA TYR A 405 -2.84 52.79 -34.83
C TYR A 405 -2.53 51.80 -35.96
N GLU A 406 -1.28 51.73 -36.40
CA GLU A 406 -0.84 50.92 -37.54
C GLU A 406 -0.80 49.43 -37.17
N SER A 407 -0.27 49.10 -35.98
CA SER A 407 -0.28 47.75 -35.45
C SER A 407 -1.69 47.28 -35.08
N LEU A 408 -2.56 48.19 -34.61
CA LEU A 408 -3.99 47.89 -34.39
C LEU A 408 -4.73 47.58 -35.69
N GLU A 409 -4.48 48.34 -36.77
CA GLU A 409 -5.10 48.11 -38.07
C GLU A 409 -4.66 46.76 -38.65
N ALA A 410 -3.37 46.40 -38.54
CA ALA A 410 -2.87 45.09 -38.94
C ALA A 410 -3.44 43.93 -38.10
N LEU A 411 -3.59 44.14 -36.78
CA LEU A 411 -4.18 43.15 -35.88
C LEU A 411 -5.67 42.91 -36.20
N VAL A 412 -6.45 43.98 -36.37
CA VAL A 412 -7.84 43.90 -36.84
C VAL A 412 -7.91 43.24 -38.21
N ASP A 413 -6.92 43.49 -39.08
CA ASP A 413 -6.90 42.92 -40.42
C ASP A 413 -6.71 41.41 -40.47
N SER A 414 -5.84 40.91 -39.61
CA SER A 414 -5.56 39.49 -39.47
C SER A 414 -6.64 38.72 -38.71
N THR A 415 -7.40 39.37 -37.83
CA THR A 415 -8.34 38.69 -36.91
C THR A 415 -9.80 38.90 -37.23
N ILE A 416 -10.16 39.97 -37.95
CA ILE A 416 -11.54 40.28 -38.34
C ILE A 416 -11.64 40.34 -39.86
N LYS A 417 -12.46 39.47 -40.44
CA LYS A 417 -12.72 39.43 -41.88
C LYS A 417 -14.15 39.83 -42.18
N VAL A 418 -14.33 40.81 -43.06
CA VAL A 418 -15.64 41.32 -43.49
C VAL A 418 -15.71 41.25 -45.02
N GLU A 419 -16.74 40.59 -45.55
CA GLU A 419 -16.99 40.49 -46.99
C GLU A 419 -18.48 40.63 -47.29
N ILE A 420 -18.84 41.17 -48.46
CA ILE A 420 -20.20 41.11 -48.99
C ILE A 420 -20.23 40.01 -50.04
N LEU A 421 -20.94 38.92 -49.74
CA LEU A 421 -21.12 37.80 -50.65
C LEU A 421 -22.23 38.10 -51.68
N THR A 422 -22.35 37.24 -52.68
CA THR A 422 -23.42 37.30 -53.69
C THR A 422 -24.80 37.40 -53.04
N ASN A 423 -25.72 38.15 -53.65
CA ASN A 423 -27.06 38.45 -53.14
C ASN A 423 -27.11 39.35 -51.89
N ASN A 424 -26.11 40.23 -51.71
CA ASN A 424 -26.10 41.23 -50.64
C ASN A 424 -26.12 40.61 -49.22
N THR A 425 -25.48 39.44 -49.06
CA THR A 425 -25.31 38.77 -47.77
C THR A 425 -23.97 39.16 -47.16
N GLY A 426 -23.98 39.74 -45.96
CA GLY A 426 -22.75 40.07 -45.22
C GLY A 426 -22.13 38.83 -44.59
N TYR A 427 -20.81 38.66 -44.74
CA TYR A 427 -19.99 37.66 -44.05
C TYR A 427 -19.06 38.36 -43.06
N LEU A 428 -19.07 37.88 -41.82
CA LEU A 428 -18.21 38.34 -40.75
C LEU A 428 -17.54 37.12 -40.11
N ARG A 429 -16.21 37.12 -40.03
CA ARG A 429 -15.43 36.17 -39.24
C ARG A 429 -14.64 36.96 -38.20
N VAL A 430 -14.70 36.51 -36.96
CA VAL A 430 -13.92 37.05 -35.84
C VAL A 430 -13.12 35.90 -35.27
N ASP A 431 -11.80 35.94 -35.46
CA ASP A 431 -10.88 34.88 -35.04
C ASP A 431 -10.35 35.14 -33.61
N LYS A 432 -10.38 36.39 -33.12
CA LYS A 432 -9.95 36.77 -31.77
C LYS A 432 -10.77 37.95 -31.21
N PHE A 433 -10.99 37.92 -29.90
CA PHE A 433 -11.60 39.01 -29.13
C PHE A 433 -10.53 39.76 -28.35
N PHE A 434 -10.66 41.07 -28.22
CA PHE A 434 -9.67 41.92 -27.57
C PHE A 434 -10.28 42.63 -26.36
N LYS A 435 -9.50 42.75 -25.28
CA LYS A 435 -9.84 43.55 -24.11
C LYS A 435 -9.11 44.89 -24.24
N LEU A 436 -9.85 45.99 -24.28
CA LEU A 436 -9.29 47.33 -24.50
C LEU A 436 -9.61 48.26 -23.33
N SER A 437 -8.64 49.09 -22.98
CA SER A 437 -8.77 50.19 -22.02
C SER A 437 -9.42 51.44 -22.64
N ASP A 438 -9.33 51.64 -23.96
CA ASP A 438 -9.92 52.76 -24.69
C ASP A 438 -10.53 52.29 -26.04
N GLY A 439 -11.85 52.05 -26.05
CA GLY A 439 -12.56 51.45 -27.18
C GLY A 439 -12.57 52.31 -28.44
N THR A 440 -12.43 53.64 -28.34
CA THR A 440 -12.73 54.59 -29.42
C THR A 440 -11.81 54.45 -30.64
N LYS A 441 -10.54 54.03 -30.46
CA LYS A 441 -9.61 53.80 -31.57
C LYS A 441 -9.99 52.57 -32.40
N LEU A 442 -10.33 51.45 -31.74
CA LEU A 442 -10.73 50.21 -32.41
C LEU A 442 -12.07 50.38 -33.13
N GLU A 443 -13.03 51.10 -32.52
CA GLU A 443 -14.30 51.43 -33.15
C GLU A 443 -14.10 52.14 -34.50
N THR A 444 -13.13 53.07 -34.56
CA THR A 444 -12.82 53.81 -35.79
C THR A 444 -12.24 52.90 -36.86
N ILE A 445 -11.30 52.00 -36.49
CA ILE A 445 -10.64 51.07 -37.43
C ILE A 445 -11.64 50.04 -37.96
N VAL A 446 -12.44 49.43 -37.08
CA VAL A 446 -13.47 48.45 -37.46
C VAL A 446 -14.55 49.13 -38.31
N ALA A 447 -14.98 50.34 -37.95
CA ALA A 447 -15.95 51.09 -38.75
C ALA A 447 -15.42 51.44 -40.16
N LYS A 448 -14.14 51.79 -40.28
CA LYS A 448 -13.47 52.06 -41.56
C LYS A 448 -13.40 50.79 -42.42
N LYS A 449 -13.00 49.65 -41.82
CA LYS A 449 -12.90 48.36 -42.52
C LYS A 449 -14.24 47.84 -43.02
N CYS A 450 -15.31 48.04 -42.24
CA CYS A 450 -16.63 47.56 -42.61
C CYS A 450 -17.33 48.41 -43.68
N GLY A 451 -16.84 49.64 -43.94
CA GLY A 451 -17.46 50.60 -44.86
C GLY A 451 -18.73 51.24 -44.30
N SER A 452 -19.72 51.51 -45.17
CA SER A 452 -21.05 52.02 -44.79
C SER A 452 -22.14 50.94 -44.77
N PRO A 453 -22.04 49.87 -43.96
CA PRO A 453 -23.13 48.93 -43.78
C PRO A 453 -24.18 49.54 -42.85
N SER A 454 -25.37 48.93 -42.82
CA SER A 454 -26.51 49.41 -42.03
C SER A 454 -26.10 49.64 -40.56
N LYS A 455 -26.74 50.62 -39.90
CA LYS A 455 -26.47 50.94 -38.48
C LYS A 455 -26.48 49.70 -37.57
N ILE A 456 -27.30 48.69 -37.91
CA ILE A 456 -27.45 47.43 -37.18
C ILE A 456 -26.16 46.60 -37.21
N LEU A 457 -25.47 46.52 -38.36
CA LEU A 457 -24.23 45.76 -38.49
C LEU A 457 -23.10 46.44 -37.70
N LYS A 458 -23.03 47.78 -37.74
CA LYS A 458 -22.07 48.57 -36.96
C LYS A 458 -22.23 48.35 -35.45
N THR A 459 -23.47 48.30 -34.96
CA THR A 459 -23.75 48.08 -33.53
C THR A 459 -23.40 46.66 -33.08
N TRP A 460 -23.71 45.63 -33.89
CA TRP A 460 -23.35 44.24 -33.57
C TRP A 460 -21.84 44.00 -33.55
N LEU A 461 -21.11 44.58 -34.50
CA LEU A 461 -19.65 44.49 -34.58
C LEU A 461 -18.95 45.16 -33.40
N LEU A 462 -19.46 46.30 -32.92
CA LEU A 462 -18.96 46.97 -31.72
C LEU A 462 -19.10 46.09 -30.48
N ILE A 463 -20.27 45.46 -30.33
CA ILE A 463 -20.59 44.57 -29.19
C ILE A 463 -19.71 43.32 -29.24
N CYS A 464 -19.41 42.79 -30.44
CA CYS A 464 -18.48 41.67 -30.57
C CYS A 464 -17.03 42.09 -30.34
N ALA A 465 -16.59 43.29 -30.71
CA ALA A 465 -15.19 43.69 -30.59
C ALA A 465 -14.79 44.18 -29.18
N ILE A 466 -15.76 44.58 -28.35
CA ILE A 466 -15.54 45.11 -27.01
C ILE A 466 -16.20 44.17 -26.00
N THR A 467 -15.41 43.39 -25.26
CA THR A 467 -15.89 42.81 -24.01
C THR A 467 -16.01 43.93 -22.97
N LEU A 468 -17.26 44.25 -22.60
CA LEU A 468 -17.61 45.25 -21.58
C LEU A 468 -16.81 45.01 -20.28
N VAL A 469 -16.19 46.10 -19.82
CA VAL A 469 -15.67 46.29 -18.46
C VAL A 469 -16.80 46.05 -17.45
N ASP A 470 -16.44 45.45 -16.31
CA ASP A 470 -17.31 45.03 -15.21
C ASP A 470 -18.45 45.98 -14.82
N HIS A 471 -19.57 45.37 -14.41
CA HIS A 471 -20.73 45.90 -13.67
C HIS A 471 -21.70 46.88 -14.36
N LEU A 472 -22.77 46.33 -14.94
CA LEU A 472 -24.09 46.98 -14.99
C LEU A 472 -25.16 45.98 -14.51
N PRO A 473 -26.00 46.30 -13.52
CA PRO A 473 -27.13 45.48 -13.18
C PRO A 473 -28.15 45.60 -14.32
N LEU A 474 -28.41 44.49 -15.01
CA LEU A 474 -29.51 44.40 -15.96
C LEU A 474 -30.82 44.48 -15.16
N SER A 475 -31.40 45.68 -15.09
CA SER A 475 -32.80 45.87 -14.75
C SER A 475 -33.64 45.78 -16.04
N LEU A 476 -34.42 44.68 -16.10
CA LEU A 476 -35.55 44.33 -16.99
C LEU A 476 -35.34 44.35 -18.50
#